data_AF-A0A966T2W9-F1
#
_entry.id   AF-A0A966T2W9-F1
#
_cell.length_a   1.000
_cell.length_b   1.000
_cell.length_c   1.000
_cell.angle_alpha   90.00
_cell.angle_beta   90.00
_cell.angle_gamma   90.00
#
_symmetry.space_group_name_H-M   'P 1'
#
loop_
_entity.id
_entity.type
_entity.pdbx_description
1 polymer ?
#
loop_
_entity_poly.entity_id
_entity_poly.type
_entity_poly.pdbx_seq_one_letter_code
_entity_poly.pdbx_strand_id
1 'polypeptide(L)'
;FLFGTMLTRARIGAERDLNNSYWRLGIPVAALLFAAMSIAVLSSYGDERLPSDARVVPIADISDQIFGPYLLPFWALSFVLLAAIIGAIVLARKE
;
A
#
# COMPACT_ATOMS: atom_id res chain seq x y z
N PHE A 1 -0.15 -6.36 13.04
CA PHE A 1 -1.45 -5.68 13.17
C PHE A 1 -2.26 -6.20 14.37
N LEU A 2 -2.58 -7.50 14.44
CA LEU A 2 -3.39 -8.09 15.53
C LEU A 2 -2.86 -7.80 16.95
N PHE A 3 -1.55 -7.96 17.18
CA PHE A 3 -0.95 -7.63 18.48
C PHE A 3 -1.20 -6.18 18.91
N GLY A 4 -1.11 -5.23 17.98
CA GLY A 4 -1.36 -3.81 18.26
C GLY A 4 -2.82 -3.52 18.62
N THR A 5 -3.78 -4.13 17.91
CA THR A 5 -5.21 -3.99 18.24
C THR A 5 -5.58 -4.69 19.56
N MET A 6 -4.87 -5.76 19.93
CA MET A 6 -5.05 -6.45 21.22
C MET A 6 -4.47 -5.65 22.40
N LEU A 7 -3.28 -5.04 22.23
CA LEU A 7 -2.66 -4.16 23.23
C LEU A 7 -3.53 -2.92 23.54
N THR A 8 -4.20 -2.38 22.52
CA THR A 8 -5.09 -1.21 22.65
C THR A 8 -6.50 -1.56 23.09
N ARG A 9 -6.84 -2.86 23.19
CA ARG A 9 -8.19 -3.37 23.48
C ARG A 9 -9.25 -2.61 22.65
N ALA A 10 -9.03 -2.53 21.34
CA ALA A 10 -9.94 -1.84 20.43
C ALA A 10 -11.37 -2.40 20.60
N ARG A 11 -12.33 -1.54 20.95
CA ARG A 11 -13.72 -1.97 21.17
C ARG A 11 -14.32 -2.37 19.83
N ILE A 12 -14.93 -3.55 19.79
CA ILE A 12 -15.63 -4.04 18.61
C ILE A 12 -17.10 -3.64 18.73
N GLY A 13 -17.52 -2.61 17.99
CA GLY A 13 -18.90 -2.12 17.99
C GLY A 13 -19.04 -0.74 17.35
N ALA A 14 -20.28 -0.29 17.13
CA ALA A 14 -20.57 1.05 16.62
C ALA A 14 -20.33 2.11 17.71
N GLU A 15 -19.12 2.65 17.78
CA GLU A 15 -18.86 3.85 18.56
C GLU A 15 -19.54 5.04 17.87
N ARG A 16 -20.52 5.62 18.57
CA ARG A 16 -21.47 6.62 18.02
C ARG A 16 -20.80 7.91 17.53
N ASP A 17 -19.52 8.11 17.78
CA ASP A 17 -18.80 9.36 17.57
C ASP A 17 -17.47 9.20 16.81
N LEU A 18 -17.22 8.04 16.20
CA LEU A 18 -16.03 7.84 15.34
C LEU A 18 -16.27 8.24 13.88
N ASN A 19 -17.53 8.41 13.47
CA ASN A 19 -17.85 8.71 12.09
C ASN A 19 -17.99 10.22 11.88
N ASN A 20 -17.32 10.73 10.84
CA ASN A 20 -17.45 12.13 10.45
C ASN A 20 -18.88 12.41 9.93
N SER A 21 -19.46 13.55 10.31
CA SER A 21 -20.75 14.05 9.78
C SER A 21 -20.79 14.05 8.24
N TYR A 22 -19.64 14.29 7.60
CA TYR A 22 -19.49 14.31 6.15
C TYR A 22 -19.13 12.96 5.51
N TRP A 23 -19.16 11.84 6.24
CA TRP A 23 -18.79 10.51 5.69
C TRP A 23 -19.54 10.14 4.41
N ARG A 24 -20.78 10.62 4.26
CA ARG A 24 -21.59 10.44 3.06
C ARG A 24 -20.95 11.04 1.80
N LEU A 25 -20.12 12.08 1.93
CA LEU A 25 -19.33 12.63 0.81
C LEU A 25 -18.21 11.67 0.36
N GLY A 26 -17.80 10.72 1.19
CA GLY A 26 -16.86 9.68 0.79
C GLY A 26 -17.39 8.78 -0.32
N ILE A 27 -18.72 8.58 -0.39
CA ILE A 27 -19.38 7.77 -1.42
C ILE A 27 -19.17 8.37 -2.83
N PRO A 28 -19.57 9.63 -3.12
CA PRO A 28 -19.37 10.21 -4.43
C PRO A 28 -17.88 10.38 -4.77
N VAL A 29 -17.00 10.65 -3.79
CA VAL A 29 -15.56 10.74 -4.03
C VAL A 29 -14.98 9.39 -4.45
N ALA A 30 -15.33 8.31 -3.75
CA ALA A 30 -14.90 6.96 -4.11
C ALA A 30 -15.44 6.54 -5.49
N ALA A 31 -16.71 6.83 -5.77
CA ALA A 31 -17.32 6.55 -7.07
C ALA A 31 -16.64 7.33 -8.20
N LEU A 32 -16.33 8.60 -7.99
CA LEU A 32 -15.63 9.45 -8.96
C LEU A 32 -14.21 8.92 -9.19
N LEU A 33 -13.46 8.61 -8.13
CA LEU A 33 -12.10 8.06 -8.26
C LEU A 33 -12.11 6.72 -9.01
N PHE A 34 -13.05 5.84 -8.67
CA PHE A 34 -13.23 4.58 -9.38
C PHE A 34 -13.53 4.81 -10.87
N ALA A 35 -14.50 5.68 -11.18
CA ALA A 35 -14.85 6.01 -12.55
C ALA A 35 -13.66 6.60 -13.32
N ALA A 36 -12.90 7.53 -12.71
CA ALA A 36 -11.72 8.11 -13.32
C ALA A 36 -10.64 7.06 -13.63
N MET A 37 -10.36 6.16 -12.69
CA MET A 37 -9.43 5.06 -12.90
C MET A 37 -9.92 4.09 -13.98
N SER A 38 -11.21 3.70 -13.96
CA SER A 38 -11.80 2.83 -14.97
C SER A 38 -11.74 3.46 -16.37
N ILE A 39 -12.08 4.73 -16.50
CA ILE A 39 -11.98 5.46 -17.77
C ILE A 39 -10.53 5.47 -18.24
N ALA A 40 -9.56 5.82 -17.37
CA ALA A 40 -8.14 5.86 -17.74
C ALA A 40 -7.62 4.50 -18.22
N VAL A 41 -8.02 3.40 -17.58
CA VAL A 41 -7.63 2.04 -17.98
C VAL A 41 -8.28 1.66 -19.31
N LEU A 42 -9.61 1.83 -19.44
CA LEU A 42 -10.35 1.48 -20.65
C LEU A 42 -9.94 2.33 -21.86
N SER A 43 -9.63 3.62 -21.66
CA SER A 43 -9.18 4.50 -22.73
C SER A 43 -7.76 4.21 -23.20
N SER A 44 -6.89 3.73 -22.29
CA SER A 44 -5.48 3.48 -22.61
C SER A 44 -5.24 2.08 -23.17
N TYR A 45 -5.95 1.07 -22.67
CA TYR A 45 -5.70 -0.33 -22.99
C TYR A 45 -6.87 -0.99 -23.72
N GLY A 46 -8.11 -0.51 -23.56
CA GLY A 46 -9.29 -1.06 -24.24
C GLY A 46 -9.42 -2.57 -24.05
N ASP A 47 -9.44 -3.31 -25.17
CA ASP A 47 -9.56 -4.76 -25.23
C ASP A 47 -8.20 -5.49 -25.37
N GLU A 48 -7.09 -4.78 -25.15
CA GLU A 48 -5.74 -5.37 -25.21
C GLU A 48 -5.62 -6.56 -24.25
N ARG A 49 -5.11 -7.69 -24.76
CA ARG A 49 -4.98 -8.93 -23.99
C ARG A 49 -3.54 -9.16 -23.62
N LEU A 50 -3.32 -9.61 -22.38
CA LEU A 50 -2.01 -10.10 -21.97
C LEU A 50 -1.60 -11.32 -22.83
N PRO A 51 -0.29 -11.50 -23.12
CA PRO A 51 0.20 -12.68 -23.83
C PRO A 51 -0.23 -13.98 -23.13
N SER A 52 -0.72 -14.94 -23.91
CA SER A 52 -1.16 -16.25 -23.40
C SER A 52 -0.01 -17.15 -22.94
N ASP A 53 1.21 -16.80 -23.29
CA ASP A 53 2.46 -17.55 -23.08
C ASP A 53 3.45 -16.77 -22.20
N ALA A 54 2.95 -16.04 -21.19
CA ALA A 54 3.78 -15.26 -20.29
C ALA A 54 4.92 -16.11 -19.69
N ARG A 55 6.17 -15.72 -19.97
CA ARG A 55 7.37 -16.36 -19.42
C ARG A 55 7.36 -16.24 -17.90
N VAL A 56 7.60 -17.36 -17.21
CA VAL A 56 7.87 -17.36 -15.76
C VAL A 56 9.15 -16.57 -15.52
N VAL A 57 9.06 -15.50 -14.73
CA VAL A 57 10.21 -14.66 -14.39
C VAL A 57 11.04 -15.37 -13.31
N PRO A 58 12.28 -15.79 -13.61
CA PRO A 58 13.15 -16.41 -12.62
C PRO A 58 13.65 -15.37 -11.61
N ILE A 59 14.03 -15.84 -10.43
CA ILE A 59 14.55 -14.99 -9.34
C ILE A 59 15.83 -14.24 -9.78
N ALA A 60 16.65 -14.85 -10.64
CA ALA A 60 17.86 -14.23 -11.18
C ALA A 60 17.54 -12.91 -11.92
N ASP A 61 16.55 -12.91 -12.81
CA ASP A 61 16.14 -11.72 -13.56
C ASP A 61 15.66 -10.59 -12.62
N ILE A 62 15.00 -10.93 -11.52
CA ILE A 62 14.58 -9.96 -10.49
C ILE A 62 15.81 -9.42 -9.73
N SER A 63 16.75 -10.30 -9.36
CA SER A 63 18.00 -9.92 -8.70
C SER A 63 18.80 -8.93 -9.56
N ASP A 64 18.91 -9.18 -10.85
CA ASP A 64 19.62 -8.31 -11.79
C ASP A 64 18.96 -6.93 -11.89
N GLN A 65 17.62 -6.87 -11.84
CA GLN A 65 16.90 -5.60 -11.79
C GLN A 65 17.15 -4.84 -10.47
N ILE A 66 17.10 -5.54 -9.33
CA ILE A 66 17.31 -4.94 -8.01
C ILE A 66 18.73 -4.39 -7.87
N PHE A 67 19.75 -5.13 -8.31
CA PHE A 67 21.16 -4.72 -8.18
C PHE A 67 21.71 -3.95 -9.38
N GLY A 68 20.92 -3.79 -10.44
CA GLY A 68 21.23 -2.95 -11.60
C GLY A 68 20.46 -1.62 -11.54
N PRO A 69 19.41 -1.43 -12.37
CA PRO A 69 18.69 -0.16 -12.48
C PRO A 69 18.04 0.31 -11.18
N TYR A 70 17.63 -0.61 -10.30
CA TYR A 70 17.00 -0.28 -9.02
C TYR A 70 17.96 -0.31 -7.82
N LEU A 71 19.28 -0.32 -8.05
CA LEU A 71 20.27 -0.38 -6.98
C LEU A 71 20.13 0.78 -6.00
N LEU A 72 20.00 2.00 -6.52
CA LEU A 72 19.90 3.20 -5.70
C LEU A 72 18.60 3.24 -4.85
N PRO A 73 17.40 3.02 -5.41
CA PRO A 73 16.18 2.96 -4.59
C PRO A 73 16.19 1.78 -3.61
N PHE A 74 16.75 0.62 -3.96
CA PHE A 74 16.92 -0.49 -3.02
C PHE A 74 17.82 -0.12 -1.84
N TRP A 75 18.92 0.59 -2.10
CA TRP A 75 19.79 1.10 -1.05
C TRP A 75 19.09 2.14 -0.16
N ALA A 76 18.35 3.07 -0.75
CA ALA A 76 17.55 4.05 -0.02
C ALA A 76 16.52 3.39 0.91
N LEU A 77 15.90 2.29 0.46
CA LEU A 77 14.97 1.51 1.27
C LEU A 77 15.62 0.98 2.56
N SER A 78 16.92 0.63 2.54
CA SER A 78 17.63 0.19 3.76
C SER A 78 17.68 1.28 4.83
N PHE A 79 17.88 2.54 4.44
CA PHE A 79 17.80 3.67 5.38
C PHE A 79 16.39 3.94 5.86
N VAL A 80 15.38 3.83 4.97
CA VAL A 80 13.97 3.98 5.37
C VAL A 80 13.59 2.93 6.41
N LEU A 81 14.00 1.67 6.20
CA LEU A 81 13.75 0.58 7.14
C LEU A 81 14.50 0.79 8.47
N LEU A 82 15.76 1.23 8.42
CA LEU A 82 16.52 1.57 9.61
C LEU A 82 15.84 2.69 10.41
N ALA A 83 15.46 3.78 9.73
CA ALA A 83 14.76 4.90 10.34
C ALA A 83 13.40 4.48 10.91
N ALA A 84 12.66 3.61 10.21
CA ALA A 84 11.40 3.06 10.69
C ALA A 84 11.57 2.22 11.96
N ILE A 85 12.62 1.39 12.03
CA ILE A 85 12.93 0.58 13.22
C ILE A 85 13.30 1.49 14.40
N ILE A 86 14.20 2.46 14.20
CA ILE A 86 14.58 3.42 15.25
C ILE A 86 13.35 4.19 15.72
N GLY A 87 12.53 4.70 14.80
CA GLY A 87 11.31 5.42 15.11
C GLY A 87 10.31 4.59 15.91
N ALA A 88 10.13 3.32 15.53
CA ALA A 88 9.27 2.40 16.27
C ALA A 88 9.79 2.12 17.69
N ILE A 89 11.11 1.92 17.86
CA ILE A 89 11.73 1.68 19.17
C ILE A 89 11.58 2.91 20.08
N VAL A 90 11.90 4.10 19.58
CA VAL A 90 11.82 5.34 20.36
C VAL A 90 10.37 5.64 20.76
N LEU A 91 9.41 5.44 19.85
CA LEU A 91 7.99 5.66 20.13
C LEU A 91 7.42 4.64 21.13
N ALA A 92 7.87 3.39 21.07
CA ALA A 92 7.41 2.32 21.97
C ALA A 92 8.16 2.30 23.31
N ARG A 93 9.27 3.05 23.44
CA ARG A 93 10.06 3.09 24.67
C ARG A 93 9.23 3.71 25.79
N LYS A 94 8.93 2.89 26.80
CA LYS A 94 8.31 3.35 28.04
C LYS A 94 9.43 3.76 28.98
N GLU A 95 9.79 5.05 28.92
CA GLU A 95 10.91 5.69 29.64
C GLU A 95 12.22 4.86 29.58
#